data_AF-A0A4S4L2W8-F1
#
_entry.id   AF-A0A4S4L2W8-F1
#
_cell.length_a   1.000
_cell.length_b   1.000
_cell.length_c   1.000
_cell.angle_alpha   90.00
_cell.angle_beta   90.00
_cell.angle_gamma   90.00
#
_symmetry.space_group_name_H-M   'P 1'
#
loop_
_entity.id
_entity.type
_entity.pdbx_description
1 polymer ?
#
loop_
_entity_poly.entity_id
_entity_poly.type
_entity_poly.pdbx_seq_one_letter_code
_entity_poly.pdbx_strand_id
1 'polypeptide(L)'
;VLGAQRPFVAEGAPEGTVYTVVRDERFGGTRHYASFEELERAFAERELHPSDLKATVADAIISLLEPVRKAFLEDEEWQRVEKLAYADLNAKPIKKKKEKVYHPPPPGKGKNANKTSATDASTPATDSMVAAPPPGQDAEGSA
;
A
#
# COMPACT_ATOMS: atom_id res chain seq x y z
N VAL A 1 -7.89 -20.25 26.38
CA VAL A 1 -7.31 -18.91 26.67
C VAL A 1 -7.86 -17.97 25.61
N LEU A 2 -8.41 -16.80 26.00
CA LEU A 2 -8.84 -15.81 25.00
C LEU A 2 -7.61 -15.05 24.49
N GLY A 3 -7.41 -15.09 23.16
CA GLY A 3 -6.31 -14.42 22.49
C GLY A 3 -4.94 -15.09 22.68
N ALA A 4 -4.13 -15.06 21.62
CA ALA A 4 -2.70 -15.25 21.76
C ALA A 4 -2.12 -13.91 22.25
N GLN A 5 -1.98 -13.75 23.57
CA GLN A 5 -1.43 -12.54 24.20
C GLN A 5 0.09 -12.46 24.01
N ARG A 6 0.52 -12.41 22.74
CA ARG A 6 1.92 -12.20 22.34
C ARG A 6 2.31 -10.75 22.66
N PRO A 7 3.54 -10.48 23.10
CA PRO A 7 4.06 -9.11 23.15
C PRO A 7 4.10 -8.50 21.75
N PHE A 8 4.06 -7.18 21.63
CA PHE A 8 4.05 -6.44 20.36
C PHE A 8 5.47 -6.35 19.73
N VAL A 9 6.09 -7.52 19.57
CA VAL A 9 7.52 -7.72 19.36
C VAL A 9 7.70 -8.76 18.25
N ALA A 10 8.59 -8.50 17.29
CA ALA A 10 8.83 -9.42 16.18
C ALA A 10 9.63 -10.65 16.62
N GLU A 11 9.46 -11.76 15.89
CA GLU A 11 10.23 -12.99 16.12
C GLU A 11 11.72 -12.72 15.86
N GLY A 12 12.59 -13.05 16.83
CA GLY A 12 14.02 -12.76 16.78
C GLY A 12 14.47 -11.41 17.36
N ALA A 13 13.55 -10.60 17.91
CA ALA A 13 13.92 -9.37 18.63
C ALA A 13 14.83 -9.64 19.86
N PRO A 14 15.72 -8.70 20.24
CA PRO A 14 16.60 -8.87 21.39
C PRO A 14 15.85 -8.86 22.73
N GLU A 15 16.43 -9.50 23.74
CA GLU A 15 15.88 -9.53 25.10
C GLU A 15 15.70 -8.11 25.67
N GLY A 16 14.60 -7.89 26.40
CA GLY A 16 14.21 -6.57 26.89
C GLY A 16 13.41 -5.71 25.90
N THR A 17 13.26 -6.13 24.63
CA THR A 17 12.36 -5.43 23.68
C THR A 17 10.90 -5.48 24.16
N VAL A 18 10.26 -4.33 24.30
CA VAL A 18 8.82 -4.21 24.64
C VAL A 18 7.96 -3.90 23.41
N TYR A 19 8.54 -3.30 22.37
CA TYR A 19 7.84 -2.93 21.14
C TYR A 19 8.76 -3.04 19.92
N THR A 20 8.23 -3.48 18.77
CA THR A 20 8.97 -3.54 17.51
C THR A 20 8.19 -2.89 16.38
N VAL A 21 8.80 -1.90 15.72
CA VAL A 21 8.29 -1.31 14.46
C VAL A 21 8.95 -2.02 13.29
N VAL A 22 8.17 -2.78 12.52
CA VAL A 22 8.63 -3.42 11.28
C VAL A 22 8.61 -2.39 10.15
N ARG A 23 9.71 -2.27 9.40
CA ARG A 23 9.85 -1.34 8.27
C ARG A 23 10.60 -2.02 7.15
N ASP A 24 10.36 -1.59 5.91
CA ASP A 24 11.15 -1.98 4.76
C ASP A 24 12.62 -1.55 4.94
N GLU A 25 13.57 -2.39 4.51
CA GLU A 25 15.01 -2.14 4.65
C GLU A 25 15.43 -0.80 4.02
N ARG A 26 14.76 -0.38 2.92
CA ARG A 26 15.00 0.88 2.22
C ARG A 26 14.65 2.12 3.06
N PHE A 27 13.91 1.96 4.16
CA PHE A 27 13.52 3.03 5.09
C PHE A 27 14.15 2.85 6.49
N GLY A 28 15.27 2.11 6.57
CA GLY A 28 16.02 1.89 7.81
C GLY A 28 15.69 0.58 8.53
N GLY A 29 14.82 -0.27 7.97
CA GLY A 29 14.51 -1.60 8.48
C GLY A 29 13.77 -1.63 9.81
N THR A 30 13.55 -2.85 10.32
CA THR A 30 12.90 -3.10 11.61
C THR A 30 13.69 -2.48 12.76
N ARG A 31 13.00 -1.76 13.66
CA ARG A 31 13.56 -1.26 14.92
C ARG A 31 12.85 -1.86 16.14
N HIS A 32 13.65 -2.19 17.13
CA HIS A 32 13.23 -2.67 18.44
C HIS A 32 13.42 -1.55 19.48
N TYR A 33 12.50 -1.48 20.44
CA TYR A 33 12.49 -0.48 21.52
C TYR A 33 12.34 -1.21 22.86
N ALA A 34 13.18 -0.87 23.84
CA ALA A 34 13.16 -1.43 25.19
C ALA A 34 12.27 -0.62 26.14
N SER A 35 11.94 0.64 25.82
CA SER A 35 11.00 1.46 26.58
C SER A 35 10.14 2.37 25.71
N PHE A 36 9.14 3.02 26.32
CA PHE A 36 8.30 4.01 25.64
C PHE A 36 9.08 5.30 25.33
N GLU A 37 9.97 5.71 26.23
CA GLU A 37 10.78 6.93 26.13
C GLU A 37 11.75 6.85 24.93
N GLU A 38 12.25 5.65 24.60
CA GLU A 38 13.04 5.44 23.37
C GLU A 38 12.21 5.60 22.09
N LEU A 39 10.95 5.13 22.12
CA LEU A 39 10.01 5.24 21.00
C LEU A 39 9.59 6.70 20.79
N GLU A 40 9.29 7.42 21.88
CA GLU A 40 8.97 8.84 21.87
C GLU A 40 10.15 9.66 21.34
N ARG A 41 11.38 9.42 21.84
CA ARG A 41 12.59 10.09 21.36
C ARG A 41 12.80 9.85 19.86
N ALA A 42 12.75 8.60 19.39
CA ALA A 42 12.94 8.28 17.97
C ALA A 42 11.87 8.90 17.05
N PHE A 43 10.66 9.15 17.57
CA PHE A 43 9.60 9.87 16.86
C PHE A 43 9.85 11.39 16.84
N ALA A 44 10.25 11.98 17.97
CA ALA A 44 10.59 13.40 18.08
C ALA A 44 11.81 13.79 17.22
N GLU A 45 12.84 12.94 17.21
CA GLU A 45 14.05 13.05 16.38
C GLU A 45 13.81 12.70 14.90
N ARG A 46 12.58 12.26 14.55
CA ARG A 46 12.12 11.88 13.20
C ARG A 46 12.81 10.67 12.58
N GLU A 47 13.54 9.86 13.36
CA GLU A 47 14.03 8.56 12.91
C GLU A 47 12.88 7.60 12.57
N LEU A 48 11.79 7.67 13.35
CA LEU A 48 10.56 6.92 13.15
C LEU A 48 9.54 7.74 12.37
N HIS A 49 9.21 7.29 11.16
CA HIS A 49 8.25 7.96 10.28
C HIS A 49 6.79 7.71 10.73
N PRO A 50 5.89 8.73 10.71
CA PRO A 50 4.51 8.58 11.17
C PRO A 50 3.64 7.54 10.44
N SER A 51 4.00 7.12 9.22
CA SER A 51 3.27 6.03 8.54
C SER A 51 3.55 4.67 9.20
N ASP A 52 4.78 4.46 9.64
CA ASP A 52 5.28 3.14 10.02
C ASP A 52 4.88 2.83 11.47
N LEU A 53 4.90 3.85 12.33
CA LEU A 53 4.29 3.82 13.66
C LEU A 53 2.78 3.54 13.56
N LYS A 54 2.06 4.19 12.64
CA LYS A 54 0.61 3.96 12.45
C LYS A 54 0.29 2.56 11.94
N ALA A 55 1.09 2.02 11.02
CA ALA A 55 0.93 0.65 10.53
C ALA A 55 1.11 -0.36 11.67
N THR A 56 2.24 -0.29 12.39
CA THR A 56 2.54 -1.21 13.50
C THR A 56 1.49 -1.11 14.63
N VAL A 57 1.02 0.09 14.99
CA VAL A 57 -0.07 0.26 15.97
C VAL A 57 -1.39 -0.31 15.45
N ALA A 58 -1.70 -0.16 14.16
CA ALA A 58 -2.90 -0.75 13.57
C ALA A 58 -2.84 -2.29 13.60
N ASP A 59 -1.71 -2.89 13.27
CA ASP A 59 -1.53 -4.36 13.28
C ASP A 59 -1.58 -4.93 14.71
N ALA A 60 -1.01 -4.22 15.69
CA ALA A 60 -1.12 -4.54 17.11
C ALA A 60 -2.58 -4.51 17.60
N ILE A 61 -3.35 -3.47 17.24
CA ILE A 61 -4.78 -3.35 17.57
C ILE A 61 -5.60 -4.42 16.82
N ILE A 62 -5.28 -4.71 15.55
CA ILE A 62 -5.96 -5.74 14.77
C ILE A 62 -5.80 -7.11 15.43
N SER A 63 -4.58 -7.44 15.86
CA SER A 63 -4.23 -8.68 16.56
C SER A 63 -4.94 -8.79 17.92
N LEU A 64 -4.98 -7.71 18.70
CA LEU A 64 -5.70 -7.65 19.98
C LEU A 64 -7.22 -7.85 19.82
N LEU A 65 -7.80 -7.32 18.74
CA LEU A 65 -9.24 -7.41 18.43
C LEU A 65 -9.62 -8.64 17.59
N GLU A 66 -8.67 -9.46 17.13
CA GLU A 66 -8.92 -10.69 16.38
C GLU A 66 -9.71 -11.74 17.18
N PRO A 67 -9.34 -12.12 18.42
CA PRO A 67 -10.11 -13.08 19.21
C PRO A 67 -11.50 -12.57 19.60
N VAL A 68 -11.65 -11.25 19.80
CA VAL A 68 -12.95 -10.62 20.13
C VAL A 68 -13.88 -10.66 18.93
N ARG A 69 -13.38 -10.30 17.74
CA ARG A 69 -14.14 -10.37 16.48
C ARG A 69 -14.48 -11.80 16.12
N LYS A 70 -13.59 -12.76 16.37
CA LYS A 70 -13.87 -14.19 16.19
C LYS A 70 -15.02 -14.65 17.09
N ALA A 71 -14.94 -14.39 18.40
CA ALA A 71 -16.00 -14.77 19.34
C ALA A 71 -17.37 -14.16 18.98
N PHE A 72 -17.40 -12.91 18.52
CA PHE A 72 -18.61 -12.26 18.02
C PHE A 72 -19.16 -12.89 16.73
N LEU A 73 -18.29 -13.29 15.79
CA LEU A 73 -18.71 -13.95 14.55
C LEU A 73 -19.21 -15.39 14.78
N GLU A 74 -18.75 -16.05 15.84
CA GLU A 74 -19.17 -17.40 16.24
C GLU A 74 -20.48 -17.41 17.08
N ASP A 75 -20.97 -16.25 17.52
CA ASP A 75 -22.15 -16.11 18.40
C ASP A 75 -23.32 -15.36 17.71
N GLU A 76 -24.37 -16.11 17.33
CA GLU A 76 -25.58 -15.54 16.71
C GLU A 76 -26.45 -14.74 17.70
N GLU A 77 -26.41 -15.04 19.01
CA GLU A 77 -27.18 -14.32 20.03
C GLU A 77 -26.55 -12.94 20.28
N TRP A 78 -25.23 -12.86 20.42
CA TRP A 78 -24.50 -11.59 20.54
C TRP A 78 -24.71 -10.72 19.31
N GLN A 79 -24.64 -11.28 18.10
CA GLN A 79 -24.99 -10.58 16.86
C GLN A 79 -26.45 -10.10 16.81
N ARG A 80 -27.38 -10.80 17.46
CA ARG A 80 -28.79 -10.38 17.56
C ARG A 80 -28.97 -9.25 18.57
N VAL A 81 -28.28 -9.34 19.72
CA VAL A 81 -28.27 -8.29 20.76
C VAL A 81 -27.65 -6.99 20.22
N GLU A 82 -26.55 -7.06 19.47
CA GLU A 82 -25.95 -5.89 18.81
C GLU A 82 -26.96 -5.17 17.89
N LYS A 83 -27.62 -5.92 16.99
CA LYS A 83 -28.62 -5.38 16.05
C LYS A 83 -29.85 -4.78 16.73
N LEU A 84 -30.17 -5.21 17.95
CA LEU A 84 -31.26 -4.66 18.76
C LEU A 84 -30.82 -3.43 19.57
N ALA A 85 -29.59 -3.42 20.09
CA ALA A 85 -29.03 -2.31 20.88
C ALA A 85 -28.59 -1.12 20.01
N TYR A 86 -28.10 -1.38 18.80
CA TYR A 86 -27.51 -0.41 17.87
C TYR A 86 -28.26 -0.35 16.52
N ALA A 87 -29.59 -0.36 16.57
CA ALA A 87 -30.42 -0.15 15.38
C ALA A 87 -30.11 1.21 14.72
N ASP A 88 -29.90 1.24 13.40
CA ASP A 88 -29.35 2.40 12.70
C ASP A 88 -30.32 3.58 12.59
N LEU A 89 -30.11 4.59 13.43
CA LEU A 89 -30.86 5.85 13.47
C LEU A 89 -30.42 6.87 12.40
N ASN A 90 -29.37 6.60 11.61
CA ASN A 90 -28.75 7.56 10.68
C ASN A 90 -28.46 6.98 9.27
N ALA A 91 -29.12 5.87 8.91
CA ALA A 91 -29.00 5.16 7.64
C ALA A 91 -29.23 6.05 6.39
N LYS A 92 -28.17 6.70 5.89
CA LYS A 92 -28.22 7.45 4.63
C LYS A 92 -28.42 6.46 3.47
N PRO A 93 -29.46 6.61 2.62
CA PRO A 93 -29.84 5.57 1.67
C PRO A 93 -28.74 5.30 0.64
N ILE A 94 -28.29 4.04 0.60
CA ILE A 94 -27.23 3.57 -0.30
C ILE A 94 -27.71 3.70 -1.75
N LYS A 95 -27.20 4.70 -2.46
CA LYS A 95 -27.50 4.93 -3.88
C LYS A 95 -26.90 3.80 -4.73
N LYS A 96 -27.72 2.79 -5.06
CA LYS A 96 -27.35 1.69 -5.97
C LYS A 96 -26.77 2.25 -7.27
N LYS A 97 -25.50 1.98 -7.53
CA LYS A 97 -24.77 2.43 -8.72
C LYS A 97 -25.33 1.67 -9.93
N LYS A 98 -25.94 2.37 -10.88
CA LYS A 98 -26.52 1.74 -12.08
C LYS A 98 -25.45 1.00 -12.88
N GLU A 99 -25.78 -0.23 -13.25
CA GLU A 99 -24.94 -1.07 -14.10
C GLU A 99 -24.83 -0.48 -15.51
N LYS A 100 -23.62 -0.53 -16.09
CA LYS A 100 -23.37 -0.01 -17.45
C LYS A 100 -23.54 -1.14 -18.46
N VAL A 101 -24.75 -1.27 -19.02
CA VAL A 101 -25.00 -2.13 -20.18
C VAL A 101 -24.07 -1.72 -21.32
N TYR A 102 -23.23 -2.64 -21.77
CA TYR A 102 -22.31 -2.42 -22.89
C TYR A 102 -22.99 -2.81 -24.21
N HIS A 103 -23.09 -1.86 -25.13
CA HIS A 103 -23.48 -2.13 -26.52
C HIS A 103 -22.22 -2.15 -27.40
N PRO A 104 -21.87 -3.28 -28.04
CA PRO A 104 -20.74 -3.32 -28.96
C PRO A 104 -21.02 -2.47 -30.21
N PRO A 105 -19.99 -1.87 -30.83
CA PRO A 105 -20.13 -1.18 -32.11
C PRO A 105 -20.53 -2.17 -33.22
N PRO A 106 -21.32 -1.76 -34.22
CA PRO A 106 -21.81 -2.65 -35.26
C PRO A 106 -20.66 -3.21 -36.13
N PRO A 107 -20.69 -4.51 -36.49
CA PRO A 107 -19.64 -5.13 -37.29
C PRO A 107 -19.71 -4.64 -38.74
N GLY A 108 -18.80 -3.76 -39.16
CA GLY A 108 -18.90 -3.19 -40.52
C GLY A 108 -17.77 -2.33 -41.10
N LYS A 109 -16.65 -2.07 -40.41
CA LYS A 109 -15.48 -1.35 -40.98
C LYS A 109 -14.18 -2.06 -40.58
N GLY A 110 -13.46 -2.58 -41.58
CA GLY A 110 -12.28 -3.44 -41.40
C GLY A 110 -10.94 -2.69 -41.27
N LYS A 111 -9.85 -3.46 -41.11
CA LYS A 111 -8.48 -2.97 -40.94
C LYS A 111 -7.67 -2.99 -42.26
N ASN A 112 -6.83 -1.96 -42.43
CA ASN A 112 -5.52 -1.92 -43.12
C ASN A 112 -5.40 -2.28 -44.64
N ALA A 113 -4.90 -1.33 -45.47
CA ALA A 113 -3.91 -1.56 -46.56
C ALA A 113 -3.42 -0.29 -47.33
N ASN A 114 -2.38 0.38 -46.79
CA ASN A 114 -1.17 0.94 -47.47
C ASN A 114 -1.16 1.44 -48.96
N LYS A 115 -0.78 2.72 -49.18
CA LYS A 115 0.08 3.30 -50.27
C LYS A 115 -0.35 3.20 -51.76
N THR A 116 0.05 4.06 -52.73
CA THR A 116 0.63 5.45 -52.86
C THR A 116 0.47 5.86 -54.36
N SER A 117 0.62 7.09 -54.85
CA SER A 117 1.04 8.40 -54.27
C SER A 117 -0.13 9.42 -54.44
N ALA A 118 -0.05 10.72 -54.82
CA ALA A 118 1.02 11.66 -55.22
C ALA A 118 0.57 13.13 -54.98
N THR A 119 1.42 14.16 -54.98
CA THR A 119 2.89 14.16 -55.18
C THR A 119 3.61 14.68 -53.91
N ASP A 120 4.31 15.84 -53.76
CA ASP A 120 4.81 16.91 -54.65
C ASP A 120 6.13 17.51 -54.08
N ALA A 121 6.66 18.62 -54.60
CA ALA A 121 8.08 18.98 -54.44
C ALA A 121 8.48 19.78 -53.16
N SER A 122 9.77 19.60 -52.81
CA SER A 122 10.63 20.39 -51.91
C SER A 122 10.63 20.10 -50.39
N THR A 123 11.50 19.14 -50.04
CA THR A 123 12.45 19.09 -48.89
C THR A 123 13.33 20.36 -48.75
N PRO A 124 14.25 20.50 -47.75
CA PRO A 124 14.74 19.59 -46.68
C PRO A 124 14.41 20.04 -45.24
N ALA A 125 14.38 19.17 -44.21
CA ALA A 125 15.51 18.54 -43.44
C ALA A 125 16.32 19.53 -42.57
N THR A 126 16.98 19.13 -41.48
CA THR A 126 17.16 17.79 -40.84
C THR A 126 16.57 17.81 -39.39
N ASP A 127 16.74 16.86 -38.44
CA ASP A 127 17.55 15.63 -38.35
C ASP A 127 16.93 14.57 -37.37
N SER A 128 17.79 13.74 -36.78
CA SER A 128 17.55 12.49 -36.03
C SER A 128 18.07 12.59 -34.56
N MET A 129 18.08 11.55 -33.70
CA MET A 129 17.13 10.52 -33.24
C MET A 129 17.93 9.50 -32.37
N VAL A 130 17.33 8.87 -31.34
CA VAL A 130 17.94 7.76 -30.52
C VAL A 130 19.11 8.18 -29.58
N ALA A 131 19.55 7.40 -28.58
CA ALA A 131 18.95 6.98 -27.29
C ALA A 131 19.77 5.79 -26.68
N ALA A 132 20.09 5.81 -25.37
CA ALA A 132 20.84 4.77 -24.59
C ALA A 132 22.32 4.52 -25.02
N PRO A 133 23.24 3.82 -24.27
CA PRO A 133 23.30 3.43 -22.84
C PRO A 133 24.65 3.83 -22.09
N PRO A 134 24.75 3.67 -20.75
CA PRO A 134 26.00 3.65 -19.92
C PRO A 134 26.60 2.21 -19.77
N PRO A 135 27.67 1.87 -18.96
CA PRO A 135 28.44 2.65 -17.96
C PRO A 135 30.00 2.49 -17.96
N GLY A 136 30.73 3.29 -17.15
CA GLY A 136 32.15 3.09 -16.75
C GLY A 136 33.22 3.42 -17.81
N GLN A 137 34.53 3.48 -17.52
CA GLN A 137 35.28 3.57 -16.25
C GLN A 137 36.74 4.07 -16.54
N ASP A 138 37.52 4.41 -15.50
CA ASP A 138 39.00 4.52 -15.45
C ASP A 138 39.76 5.72 -16.12
N ALA A 139 41.04 5.87 -15.67
CA ALA A 139 42.10 6.85 -16.00
C ALA A 139 41.80 8.34 -15.69
N GLU A 140 42.55 9.09 -14.84
CA GLU A 140 44.00 9.25 -14.60
C GLU A 140 44.70 10.22 -15.58
N GLY A 141 45.23 11.33 -15.06
CA GLY A 141 46.00 12.33 -15.82
C GLY A 141 46.09 13.69 -15.13
N SER A 142 47.31 14.21 -14.92
CA SER A 142 47.58 15.47 -14.20
C SER A 142 47.62 16.71 -15.09
N ALA A 143 47.17 17.84 -14.54
CA ALA A 143 47.75 19.18 -14.76
C ALA A 143 47.38 20.11 -13.58
#